data_AF-A0A9W6TF00-F1
#
_entry.id   AF-A0A9W6TF00-F1
#
_cell.length_a   1.000
_cell.length_b   1.000
_cell.length_c   1.000
_cell.angle_alpha   90.00
_cell.angle_beta   90.00
_cell.angle_gamma   90.00
#
_symmetry.space_group_name_H-M   'P 1'
#
loop_
_entity.id
_entity.type
_entity.pdbx_description
1 polymer ?
#
loop_
_entity_poly.entity_id
_entity_poly.type
_entity_poly.pdbx_seq_one_letter_code
_entity_poly.pdbx_strand_id
1 'polypeptide(L)'
;MAINEEVYKAVVVGGGPAGIGVFIRAARAGFLPRLLNPEVFGTAKDNEVSTQLGFKQMGVAVLHAGDEKSFGSGNLGEYIINSNTFACSLLASILDEKPDLDPPESIKNSFLEKAHLHESSKRLEEIGAAPANLTEIGRFLHHIGTCLMEEIADKAPDTSKVWLNTTATKYEALENGLIRIEARRSGGSDDTVIFHTEHLILAMGGTQELPSLDNPAYHSKLFVSDACLREGGFAKLKEHLLAQPAGERKVCIVGGSHSSFSVAWLLLNKFVDPKIVAARKPLSSPSSPKKSASSDLKKSKEEMEPTLVMPHLATIGAPVIATAPVSPLTVTKCETANVKVKRISLTSGSSDASTPKSIFDAKDIMILHRSPIRCYYGTKKEAEADGADASRVDRSGCVNTFTGLREDAKRLFKSVVAGREPRVRLFHVPPQSSQAITDKAYAAAGAIIWGAGYKTNLLPGFDETGNPLAFHQDNGVVKLDNKAQLQLLGPFKGKRPSVLGLGLGFSLRSAVDEMGMETRVDGVTVYHRRGAILVLEALFGAEVYGTSSSFEEMVEKVSLTHQKHPVALASHFSGGVCVSL
;
A
#
# COMPACT_ATOMS: atom_id res chain seq x y z
N MET A 1 -30.48 24.74 3.78
CA MET A 1 -30.24 24.14 5.11
C MET A 1 -29.24 25.03 5.84
N ALA A 2 -29.26 25.10 7.17
CA ALA A 2 -28.15 25.73 7.88
C ALA A 2 -26.86 24.92 7.62
N ILE A 3 -25.77 25.61 7.34
CA ILE A 3 -24.43 25.03 7.39
C ILE A 3 -24.10 24.92 8.89
N ASN A 4 -23.52 23.80 9.35
CA ASN A 4 -23.03 23.72 10.73
C ASN A 4 -22.04 24.87 10.98
N GLU A 5 -21.97 25.38 12.20
CA GLU A 5 -21.08 26.50 12.56
C GLU A 5 -19.57 26.15 12.49
N GLU A 6 -19.22 24.99 11.93
CA GLU A 6 -17.89 24.40 11.86
C GLU A 6 -17.53 24.01 10.41
N VAL A 7 -16.32 24.39 9.97
CA VAL A 7 -15.76 24.00 8.67
C VAL A 7 -14.38 23.36 8.85
N TYR A 8 -14.17 22.18 8.26
CA TYR A 8 -12.88 21.49 8.32
C TYR A 8 -11.89 22.06 7.31
N LYS A 9 -10.62 22.23 7.72
CA LYS A 9 -9.54 22.56 6.80
C LYS A 9 -9.40 21.48 5.73
N ALA A 10 -9.54 20.21 6.10
CA ALA A 10 -9.69 19.15 5.12
C ALA A 10 -10.61 18.00 5.56
N VAL A 11 -11.18 17.29 4.59
CA VAL A 11 -11.81 15.98 4.80
C VAL A 11 -11.12 14.94 3.95
N VAL A 12 -10.54 13.93 4.60
CA VAL A 12 -9.86 12.81 3.96
C VAL A 12 -10.81 11.62 3.85
N VAL A 13 -11.23 11.27 2.64
CA VAL A 13 -12.10 10.12 2.40
C VAL A 13 -11.25 8.92 2.00
N GLY A 14 -11.09 7.96 2.92
CA GLY A 14 -10.29 6.75 2.72
C GLY A 14 -9.05 6.70 3.63
N GLY A 15 -9.25 6.38 4.91
CA GLY A 15 -8.16 6.17 5.90
C GLY A 15 -7.22 4.97 5.67
N GLY A 16 -6.96 4.58 4.41
CA GLY A 16 -5.94 3.57 4.06
C GLY A 16 -4.54 4.17 3.87
N PRO A 17 -3.59 3.44 3.26
CA PRO A 17 -2.18 3.85 3.16
C PRO A 17 -1.98 5.20 2.50
N ALA A 18 -2.83 5.55 1.53
CA ALA A 18 -2.84 6.84 0.86
C ALA A 18 -3.30 7.98 1.80
N GLY A 19 -4.42 7.80 2.50
CA GLY A 19 -4.99 8.80 3.40
C GLY A 19 -4.11 9.09 4.61
N ILE A 20 -3.57 8.07 5.28
CA ILE A 20 -2.61 8.29 6.39
C ILE A 20 -1.29 8.91 5.92
N GLY A 21 -0.98 8.81 4.61
CA GLY A 21 0.18 9.44 3.99
C GLY A 21 0.22 10.97 4.16
N VAL A 22 -0.94 11.63 4.19
CA VAL A 22 -1.05 13.08 4.43
C VAL A 22 -0.52 13.43 5.82
N PHE A 23 -0.93 12.68 6.85
CA PHE A 23 -0.51 12.88 8.23
C PHE A 23 0.94 12.47 8.48
N ILE A 24 1.40 11.37 7.87
CA ILE A 24 2.83 10.99 7.87
C ILE A 24 3.69 12.13 7.31
N ARG A 25 3.28 12.71 6.17
CA ARG A 25 4.00 13.83 5.56
C ARG A 25 3.94 15.10 6.41
N ALA A 26 2.78 15.40 7.00
CA ALA A 26 2.61 16.55 7.89
C ALA A 26 3.44 16.41 9.17
N ALA A 27 3.51 15.23 9.78
CA ALA A 27 4.39 14.94 10.91
C ALA A 27 5.85 15.15 10.51
N ARG A 28 6.28 14.48 9.43
CA ARG A 28 7.66 14.53 8.97
C ARG A 28 8.16 15.93 8.61
N ALA A 29 7.29 16.79 8.10
CA ALA A 29 7.62 18.17 7.70
C ALA A 29 7.24 19.24 8.75
N GLY A 30 6.81 18.86 9.96
CA GLY A 30 6.45 19.80 11.04
C GLY A 30 5.09 20.48 10.93
N PHE A 31 4.28 20.17 9.92
CA PHE A 31 2.94 20.76 9.69
C PHE A 31 1.82 20.07 10.47
N LEU A 32 2.06 18.96 11.19
CA LEU A 32 0.99 18.19 11.86
C LEU A 32 0.16 19.02 12.87
N PRO A 33 0.73 19.83 13.78
CA PRO A 33 -0.09 20.62 14.71
C PRO A 33 -1.00 21.62 13.98
N ARG A 34 -0.46 22.28 12.94
CA ARG A 34 -1.19 23.21 12.05
C ARG A 34 -2.29 22.53 11.23
N LEU A 35 -2.10 21.26 10.87
CA LEU A 35 -3.12 20.44 10.21
C LEU A 35 -4.24 20.02 11.18
N LEU A 36 -3.89 19.62 12.40
CA LEU A 36 -4.85 19.11 13.37
C LEU A 36 -5.63 20.22 14.10
N ASN A 37 -5.02 21.39 14.33
CA ASN A 37 -5.66 22.57 14.91
C ASN A 37 -5.14 23.87 14.27
N PRO A 38 -5.77 24.32 13.16
CA PRO A 38 -5.40 25.56 12.46
C PRO A 38 -5.69 26.84 13.26
N GLU A 39 -6.63 26.83 14.20
CA GLU A 39 -6.92 28.01 15.05
C GLU A 39 -5.76 28.32 16.00
N VAL A 40 -5.10 27.29 16.54
CA VAL A 40 -4.01 27.44 17.52
C VAL A 40 -2.62 27.47 16.88
N PHE A 41 -2.39 26.70 15.80
CA PHE A 41 -1.07 26.53 15.18
C PHE A 41 -0.99 27.00 13.72
N GLY A 42 -2.07 27.55 13.18
CA GLY A 42 -2.13 28.10 11.82
C GLY A 42 -1.76 29.57 11.73
N THR A 43 -1.79 30.06 10.50
CA THR A 43 -1.65 31.47 10.11
C THR A 43 -3.03 32.09 9.86
N ALA A 44 -3.10 33.42 9.84
CA ALA A 44 -4.34 34.12 9.48
C ALA A 44 -4.90 33.74 8.09
N LYS A 45 -4.04 33.27 7.17
CA LYS A 45 -4.42 32.77 5.84
C LYS A 45 -5.06 31.38 5.90
N ASP A 46 -4.65 30.53 6.83
CA ASP A 46 -5.24 29.18 6.95
C ASP A 46 -6.70 29.25 7.42
N ASN A 47 -7.03 30.29 8.18
CA ASN A 47 -8.35 30.52 8.78
C ASN A 47 -9.13 31.64 8.04
N GLU A 48 -8.67 32.07 6.86
CA GLU A 48 -9.25 33.20 6.11
C GLU A 48 -10.69 32.91 5.67
N VAL A 49 -10.93 31.71 5.13
CA VAL A 49 -12.23 31.30 4.57
C VAL A 49 -13.29 31.13 5.66
N SER A 50 -12.94 30.48 6.77
CA SER A 50 -13.82 30.31 7.94
C SER A 50 -14.16 31.66 8.58
N THR A 51 -13.15 32.49 8.84
CA THR A 51 -13.32 33.85 9.39
C THR A 51 -14.20 34.73 8.49
N GLN A 52 -13.99 34.71 7.17
CA GLN A 52 -14.79 35.48 6.22
C GLN A 52 -16.27 35.04 6.19
N LEU A 53 -16.54 33.75 6.38
CA LEU A 53 -17.88 33.17 6.30
C LEU A 53 -18.58 33.06 7.68
N GLY A 54 -17.89 33.37 8.78
CA GLY A 54 -18.45 33.31 10.14
C GLY A 54 -18.50 31.89 10.74
N PHE A 55 -17.65 30.97 10.28
CA PHE A 55 -17.55 29.61 10.81
C PHE A 55 -16.34 29.44 11.74
N LYS A 56 -16.46 28.56 12.74
CA LYS A 56 -15.33 28.01 13.51
C LYS A 56 -14.47 27.13 12.59
N GLN A 57 -13.16 27.24 12.69
CA GLN A 57 -12.23 26.43 11.89
C GLN A 57 -11.90 25.13 12.63
N MET A 58 -12.14 24.02 11.94
CA MET A 58 -11.74 22.68 12.37
C MET A 58 -10.50 22.24 11.58
N GLY A 59 -9.76 21.27 12.11
CA GLY A 59 -8.61 20.63 11.46
C GLY A 59 -9.06 19.63 10.39
N VAL A 60 -8.97 18.34 10.68
CA VAL A 60 -9.26 17.27 9.70
C VAL A 60 -10.26 16.25 10.21
N ALA A 61 -11.27 15.96 9.40
CA ALA A 61 -12.07 14.74 9.53
C ALA A 61 -11.55 13.65 8.57
N VAL A 62 -11.32 12.44 9.07
CA VAL A 62 -10.95 11.28 8.24
C VAL A 62 -12.14 10.32 8.19
N LEU A 63 -12.74 10.15 7.02
CA LEU A 63 -13.85 9.22 6.80
C LEU A 63 -13.27 7.88 6.32
N HIS A 64 -13.47 6.81 7.10
CA HIS A 64 -13.00 5.47 6.77
C HIS A 64 -14.17 4.48 6.82
N ALA A 65 -14.45 3.83 5.68
CA ALA A 65 -15.60 2.94 5.53
C ALA A 65 -15.48 1.62 6.32
N GLY A 66 -14.24 1.18 6.61
CA GLY A 66 -13.95 -0.02 7.38
C GLY A 66 -13.85 0.22 8.90
N ASP A 67 -13.45 -0.82 9.64
CA ASP A 67 -13.24 -0.73 11.08
C ASP A 67 -11.80 -0.25 11.44
N GLU A 68 -11.46 -0.31 12.71
CA GLU A 68 -10.15 0.07 13.24
C GLU A 68 -9.00 -0.73 12.63
N LYS A 69 -9.22 -2.00 12.29
CA LYS A 69 -8.19 -2.95 11.80
C LYS A 69 -7.77 -2.67 10.37
N SER A 70 -8.69 -2.11 9.57
CA SER A 70 -8.42 -1.61 8.22
C SER A 70 -7.94 -0.16 8.19
N PHE A 71 -7.91 0.55 9.33
CA PHE A 71 -7.35 1.89 9.37
C PHE A 71 -5.83 1.86 9.23
N GLY A 72 -5.29 2.78 8.42
CA GLY A 72 -3.88 2.86 8.03
C GLY A 72 -3.44 1.82 6.99
N SER A 73 -3.81 0.55 7.19
CA SER A 73 -3.49 -0.58 6.31
C SER A 73 -4.35 -0.63 5.04
N GLY A 74 -5.64 -0.31 5.14
CA GLY A 74 -6.65 -0.64 4.14
C GLY A 74 -6.60 -2.12 3.76
N ASN A 75 -6.96 -2.42 2.51
CA ASN A 75 -6.87 -3.79 1.98
C ASN A 75 -5.42 -4.26 1.76
N LEU A 76 -4.39 -3.43 1.98
CA LEU A 76 -3.01 -3.77 1.60
C LEU A 76 -2.45 -4.95 2.40
N GLY A 77 -2.89 -5.15 3.65
CA GLY A 77 -2.51 -6.30 4.46
C GLY A 77 -3.11 -7.64 4.01
N GLU A 78 -4.16 -7.62 3.18
CA GLU A 78 -4.90 -8.83 2.77
C GLU A 78 -4.24 -9.62 1.62
N TYR A 79 -3.31 -9.01 0.90
CA TYR A 79 -2.68 -9.62 -0.27
C TYR A 79 -1.59 -10.62 0.14
N ILE A 80 -1.75 -11.89 -0.24
CA ILE A 80 -0.89 -13.01 0.17
C ILE A 80 0.41 -13.13 -0.66
N ILE A 81 0.91 -12.00 -1.17
CA ILE A 81 2.11 -11.90 -2.02
C ILE A 81 3.19 -11.01 -1.39
N ASN A 82 4.40 -11.08 -1.95
CA ASN A 82 5.47 -10.17 -1.61
C ASN A 82 5.24 -8.80 -2.24
N SER A 83 5.69 -7.77 -1.53
CA SER A 83 5.71 -6.40 -2.00
C SER A 83 6.72 -6.19 -3.12
N ASN A 84 6.55 -5.08 -3.83
CA ASN A 84 7.47 -4.63 -4.89
C ASN A 84 8.57 -3.69 -4.39
N THR A 85 8.74 -3.66 -3.06
CA THR A 85 9.50 -2.65 -2.31
C THR A 85 10.25 -3.31 -1.17
N PHE A 86 11.53 -2.95 -0.98
CA PHE A 86 12.29 -3.47 0.15
C PHE A 86 11.76 -2.92 1.47
N ALA A 87 11.74 -3.74 2.51
CA ALA A 87 11.18 -3.41 3.82
C ALA A 87 11.83 -2.14 4.41
N CYS A 88 13.17 -2.05 4.33
CA CYS A 88 13.91 -0.86 4.75
C CYS A 88 13.54 0.41 3.97
N SER A 89 13.18 0.30 2.68
CA SER A 89 12.80 1.47 1.86
C SER A 89 11.44 2.04 2.23
N LEU A 90 10.51 1.21 2.72
CA LEU A 90 9.25 1.68 3.29
C LEU A 90 9.51 2.36 4.65
N LEU A 91 10.23 1.69 5.56
CA LEU A 91 10.58 2.25 6.87
C LEU A 91 11.28 3.61 6.73
N ALA A 92 12.31 3.70 5.88
CA ALA A 92 13.05 4.94 5.61
C ALA A 92 12.21 6.09 5.01
N SER A 93 11.05 5.77 4.42
CA SER A 93 10.11 6.77 3.93
C SER A 93 9.20 7.36 5.03
N ILE A 94 9.09 6.68 6.18
CA ILE A 94 8.21 7.03 7.30
C ILE A 94 8.99 7.42 8.57
N LEU A 95 10.09 6.73 8.91
CA LEU A 95 10.75 6.80 10.22
C LEU A 95 12.13 7.50 10.25
N ASP A 96 12.92 7.50 9.16
CA ASP A 96 14.28 8.10 9.19
C ASP A 96 14.27 9.59 9.59
N GLU A 97 15.28 10.07 10.32
CA GLU A 97 15.57 11.50 10.44
C GLU A 97 16.29 11.99 9.19
N LYS A 98 15.96 13.18 8.66
CA LYS A 98 16.66 13.81 7.52
C LYS A 98 16.81 15.34 7.74
N PRO A 99 17.64 15.77 8.71
CA PRO A 99 17.81 17.19 9.05
C PRO A 99 18.53 17.99 7.96
N ASP A 100 19.27 17.34 7.06
CA ASP A 100 20.06 17.98 5.98
C ASP A 100 19.23 18.26 4.71
N LEU A 101 17.91 18.11 4.77
CA LEU A 101 16.99 18.45 3.69
C LEU A 101 16.44 19.87 3.82
N ASP A 102 15.94 20.41 2.72
CA ASP A 102 15.16 21.65 2.66
C ASP A 102 13.77 21.33 2.07
N PRO A 103 12.68 21.33 2.86
CA PRO A 103 12.67 21.50 4.32
C PRO A 103 13.20 20.24 5.04
N PRO A 104 13.68 20.35 6.28
CA PRO A 104 14.19 19.20 7.05
C PRO A 104 13.06 18.23 7.40
N GLU A 105 13.32 16.92 7.37
CA GLU A 105 12.36 15.90 7.83
C GLU A 105 12.74 15.34 9.21
N SER A 106 11.79 15.26 10.16
CA SER A 106 11.99 14.62 11.48
C SER A 106 10.71 13.92 11.98
N ILE A 107 10.85 12.85 12.78
CA ILE A 107 9.72 12.18 13.44
C ILE A 107 9.51 12.59 14.91
N LYS A 108 10.42 13.38 15.47
CA LYS A 108 10.38 13.83 16.88
C LYS A 108 9.16 14.69 17.18
N ASN A 109 8.63 14.59 18.39
CA ASN A 109 7.41 15.26 18.84
C ASN A 109 6.18 14.95 17.96
N SER A 110 6.09 13.72 17.45
CA SER A 110 4.94 13.24 16.67
C SER A 110 4.62 11.77 16.96
N PHE A 111 3.44 11.33 16.54
CA PHE A 111 3.00 9.93 16.59
C PHE A 111 3.96 8.90 15.96
N LEU A 112 4.88 9.34 15.09
CA LEU A 112 5.88 8.48 14.46
C LEU A 112 7.08 8.17 15.37
N GLU A 113 7.36 9.00 16.38
CA GLU A 113 8.59 8.93 17.18
C GLU A 113 8.81 7.55 17.82
N LYS A 114 7.75 6.97 18.39
CA LYS A 114 7.80 5.68 19.09
C LYS A 114 7.52 4.47 18.19
N ALA A 115 7.11 4.67 16.94
CA ALA A 115 6.68 3.58 16.07
C ALA A 115 7.78 2.55 15.76
N HIS A 116 9.06 2.95 15.83
CA HIS A 116 10.21 2.05 15.71
C HIS A 116 10.27 0.99 16.84
N LEU A 117 9.63 1.23 17.99
CA LEU A 117 9.60 0.29 19.11
C LEU A 117 8.64 -0.90 18.87
N HIS A 118 7.70 -0.78 17.94
CA HIS A 118 6.67 -1.79 17.70
C HIS A 118 7.21 -3.01 16.93
N GLU A 119 6.62 -4.20 17.19
CA GLU A 119 7.08 -5.47 16.63
C GLU A 119 7.05 -5.48 15.10
N SER A 120 6.01 -4.90 14.48
CA SER A 120 5.91 -4.80 13.02
C SER A 120 7.05 -4.01 12.38
N SER A 121 7.56 -3.00 13.07
CA SER A 121 8.63 -2.11 12.57
C SER A 121 9.95 -2.87 12.62
N LYS A 122 10.28 -3.45 13.78
CA LYS A 122 11.42 -4.36 13.97
C LYS A 122 11.39 -5.52 12.98
N ARG A 123 10.21 -6.08 12.69
CA ARG A 123 10.06 -7.17 11.72
C ARG A 123 10.37 -6.74 10.29
N LEU A 124 10.08 -5.50 9.91
CA LEU A 124 10.50 -4.93 8.63
C LEU A 124 12.00 -4.55 8.62
N GLU A 125 12.58 -4.17 9.77
CA GLU A 125 14.03 -3.93 9.93
C GLU A 125 14.82 -5.24 9.74
N GLU A 126 14.37 -6.34 10.34
CA GLU A 126 14.93 -7.70 10.17
C GLU A 126 14.93 -8.17 8.71
N ILE A 127 13.89 -7.82 7.93
CA ILE A 127 13.80 -8.15 6.51
C ILE A 127 14.73 -7.24 5.69
N GLY A 128 14.90 -5.98 6.11
CA GLY A 128 15.91 -5.06 5.60
C GLY A 128 15.82 -4.83 4.08
N ALA A 129 16.93 -5.09 3.37
CA ALA A 129 17.07 -4.92 1.92
C ALA A 129 16.46 -6.09 1.10
N ALA A 130 15.31 -6.59 1.54
CA ALA A 130 14.54 -7.63 0.86
C ALA A 130 13.05 -7.26 0.80
N PRO A 131 12.26 -7.83 -0.13
CA PRO A 131 10.82 -7.59 -0.19
C PRO A 131 10.11 -8.21 1.01
N ALA A 132 9.33 -7.41 1.74
CA ALA A 132 8.44 -7.92 2.77
C ALA A 132 7.16 -8.51 2.16
N ASN A 133 6.51 -9.43 2.86
CA ASN A 133 5.14 -9.82 2.52
C ASN A 133 4.18 -8.66 2.76
N LEU A 134 3.16 -8.48 1.91
CA LEU A 134 2.23 -7.35 2.02
C LEU A 134 1.42 -7.37 3.33
N THR A 135 1.20 -8.54 3.95
CA THR A 135 0.61 -8.62 5.29
C THR A 135 1.51 -8.02 6.38
N GLU A 136 2.84 -8.13 6.29
CA GLU A 136 3.76 -7.48 7.25
C GLU A 136 3.74 -5.95 7.09
N ILE A 137 3.75 -5.47 5.84
CA ILE A 137 3.56 -4.05 5.52
C ILE A 137 2.19 -3.55 6.01
N GLY A 138 1.14 -4.36 5.86
CA GLY A 138 -0.20 -4.07 6.37
C GLY A 138 -0.24 -3.92 7.89
N ARG A 139 0.41 -4.82 8.65
CA ARG A 139 0.52 -4.72 10.12
C ARG A 139 1.23 -3.43 10.55
N PHE A 140 2.33 -3.08 9.87
CA PHE A 140 3.06 -1.84 10.16
C PHE A 140 2.21 -0.60 9.85
N LEU A 141 1.58 -0.52 8.68
CA LEU A 141 0.74 0.62 8.31
C LEU A 141 -0.54 0.72 9.18
N HIS A 142 -1.07 -0.42 9.67
CA HIS A 142 -2.13 -0.43 10.67
C HIS A 142 -1.66 0.20 11.99
N HIS A 143 -0.51 -0.21 12.53
CA HIS A 143 0.07 0.39 13.74
C HIS A 143 0.31 1.90 13.60
N ILE A 144 0.84 2.36 12.45
CA ILE A 144 0.96 3.80 12.15
C ILE A 144 -0.42 4.49 12.11
N GLY A 145 -1.47 3.79 11.67
CA GLY A 145 -2.86 4.23 11.76
C GLY A 145 -3.37 4.32 13.20
N THR A 146 -3.06 3.34 14.07
CA THR A 146 -3.41 3.38 15.50
C THR A 146 -2.79 4.60 16.18
N CYS A 147 -1.48 4.81 16.02
CA CYS A 147 -0.82 5.97 16.63
C CYS A 147 -1.32 7.31 16.09
N LEU A 148 -1.81 7.37 14.84
CA LEU A 148 -2.49 8.55 14.32
C LEU A 148 -3.87 8.79 14.98
N MET A 149 -4.62 7.74 15.30
CA MET A 149 -5.89 7.86 16.03
C MET A 149 -5.66 8.32 17.48
N GLU A 150 -4.62 7.78 18.13
CA GLU A 150 -4.17 8.20 19.46
C GLU A 150 -3.77 9.69 19.46
N GLU A 151 -2.91 10.12 18.53
CA GLU A 151 -2.48 11.51 18.40
C GLU A 151 -3.63 12.50 18.14
N ILE A 152 -4.60 12.14 17.31
CA ILE A 152 -5.79 12.98 17.07
C ILE A 152 -6.62 13.11 18.36
N ALA A 153 -6.82 12.01 19.10
CA ALA A 153 -7.56 12.01 20.36
C ALA A 153 -6.84 12.77 21.49
N ASP A 154 -5.50 12.67 21.57
CA ASP A 154 -4.68 13.30 22.61
C ASP A 154 -4.37 14.78 22.35
N LYS A 155 -4.25 15.20 21.07
CA LYS A 155 -3.75 16.54 20.70
C LYS A 155 -4.82 17.47 20.13
N ALA A 156 -5.90 16.93 19.54
CA ALA A 156 -6.89 17.71 18.80
C ALA A 156 -8.32 17.15 18.85
N PRO A 157 -8.83 16.62 19.99
CA PRO A 157 -10.15 15.96 20.03
C PRO A 157 -11.32 16.88 19.66
N ASP A 158 -11.18 18.19 19.91
CA ASP A 158 -12.21 19.21 19.68
C ASP A 158 -12.19 19.84 18.27
N THR A 159 -11.20 19.46 17.44
CA THR A 159 -10.96 20.05 16.11
C THR A 159 -10.66 19.04 15.01
N SER A 160 -10.20 17.83 15.32
CA SER A 160 -9.89 16.76 14.36
C SER A 160 -10.47 15.41 14.80
N LYS A 161 -10.85 14.55 13.85
CA LYS A 161 -11.55 13.29 14.19
C LYS A 161 -11.46 12.21 13.11
N VAL A 162 -11.22 10.97 13.53
CA VAL A 162 -11.37 9.78 12.67
C VAL A 162 -12.78 9.21 12.83
N TRP A 163 -13.45 9.02 11.70
CA TRP A 163 -14.80 8.46 11.60
C TRP A 163 -14.69 7.07 10.94
N LEU A 164 -14.49 6.06 11.77
CA LEU A 164 -14.53 4.65 11.36
C LEU A 164 -15.96 4.22 11.00
N ASN A 165 -16.08 3.14 10.23
CA ASN A 165 -17.34 2.59 9.72
C ASN A 165 -18.22 3.64 9.00
N THR A 166 -17.61 4.65 8.38
CA THR A 166 -18.29 5.82 7.81
C THR A 166 -17.92 5.99 6.34
N THR A 167 -18.91 5.90 5.46
CA THR A 167 -18.74 5.92 4.00
C THR A 167 -19.29 7.22 3.43
N ALA A 168 -18.47 8.01 2.74
CA ALA A 168 -18.96 9.17 1.99
C ALA A 168 -19.84 8.70 0.80
N THR A 169 -21.00 9.32 0.61
CA THR A 169 -21.97 8.98 -0.44
C THR A 169 -21.87 9.91 -1.65
N LYS A 170 -21.61 11.19 -1.42
CA LYS A 170 -21.40 12.23 -2.45
C LYS A 170 -20.75 13.48 -1.85
N TYR A 171 -20.36 14.41 -2.72
CA TYR A 171 -20.05 15.79 -2.36
C TYR A 171 -20.70 16.80 -3.32
N GLU A 172 -20.90 18.02 -2.84
CA GLU A 172 -21.51 19.14 -3.54
C GLU A 172 -20.60 20.36 -3.40
N ALA A 173 -20.28 21.03 -4.50
CA ALA A 173 -19.60 22.33 -4.47
C ALA A 173 -20.62 23.43 -4.12
N LEU A 174 -20.27 24.34 -3.22
CA LEU A 174 -21.14 25.43 -2.78
C LEU A 174 -20.70 26.78 -3.38
N GLU A 175 -21.64 27.71 -3.56
CA GLU A 175 -21.39 29.04 -4.13
C GLU A 175 -20.32 29.85 -3.36
N ASN A 176 -20.21 29.63 -2.04
CA ASN A 176 -19.17 30.25 -1.18
C ASN A 176 -17.77 29.61 -1.35
N GLY A 177 -17.64 28.59 -2.20
CA GLY A 177 -16.39 27.87 -2.46
C GLY A 177 -16.02 26.81 -1.42
N LEU A 178 -16.91 26.49 -0.48
CA LEU A 178 -16.79 25.31 0.37
C LEU A 178 -17.32 24.06 -0.35
N ILE A 179 -16.96 22.90 0.17
CA ILE A 179 -17.42 21.58 -0.28
C ILE A 179 -18.29 20.98 0.82
N ARG A 180 -19.55 20.69 0.53
CA ARG A 180 -20.44 19.89 1.37
C ARG A 180 -20.23 18.42 1.04
N ILE A 181 -20.08 17.57 2.06
CA ILE A 181 -19.87 16.13 1.91
C ILE A 181 -20.95 15.42 2.70
N GLU A 182 -21.62 14.47 2.06
CA GLU A 182 -22.58 13.59 2.69
C GLU A 182 -21.92 12.23 2.96
N ALA A 183 -22.12 11.68 4.16
CA ALA A 183 -21.63 10.37 4.54
C ALA A 183 -22.66 9.60 5.36
N ARG A 184 -22.59 8.27 5.32
CA ARG A 184 -23.44 7.36 6.10
C ARG A 184 -22.60 6.49 7.03
N ARG A 185 -23.05 6.33 8.27
CA ARG A 185 -22.47 5.41 9.24
C ARG A 185 -23.06 4.02 9.09
N SER A 186 -22.22 2.99 9.04
CA SER A 186 -22.66 1.59 9.05
C SER A 186 -23.23 1.22 10.42
N GLY A 187 -24.50 0.79 10.44
CA GLY A 187 -25.20 0.32 11.64
C GLY A 187 -26.43 1.14 12.06
N GLY A 188 -26.59 2.37 11.55
CA GLY A 188 -27.80 3.18 11.72
C GLY A 188 -28.58 3.32 10.41
N SER A 189 -29.91 3.23 10.46
CA SER A 189 -30.77 3.34 9.25
C SER A 189 -30.90 4.78 8.73
N ASP A 190 -30.73 5.78 9.60
CA ASP A 190 -30.86 7.22 9.29
C ASP A 190 -29.59 8.05 9.58
N ASP A 191 -28.48 7.42 9.99
CA ASP A 191 -27.21 8.09 10.36
C ASP A 191 -26.48 8.69 9.13
N THR A 192 -27.07 9.74 8.56
CA THR A 192 -26.47 10.57 7.51
C THR A 192 -25.81 11.79 8.16
N VAL A 193 -24.48 11.85 8.06
CA VAL A 193 -23.65 12.91 8.66
C VAL A 193 -23.15 13.84 7.55
N ILE A 194 -23.23 15.15 7.78
CA ILE A 194 -22.82 16.18 6.82
C ILE A 194 -21.56 16.87 7.32
N PHE A 195 -20.57 16.99 6.44
CA PHE A 195 -19.33 17.73 6.68
C PHE A 195 -19.24 18.90 5.70
N HIS A 196 -18.62 20.01 6.14
CA HIS A 196 -18.25 21.12 5.26
C HIS A 196 -16.73 21.32 5.33
N THR A 197 -16.09 21.59 4.19
CA THR A 197 -14.63 21.73 4.14
C THR A 197 -14.15 22.64 3.03
N GLU A 198 -12.95 23.20 3.20
CA GLU A 198 -12.20 23.87 2.14
C GLU A 198 -11.59 22.89 1.13
N HIS A 199 -11.07 21.75 1.62
CA HIS A 199 -10.27 20.80 0.82
C HIS A 199 -10.76 19.35 0.99
N LEU A 200 -11.25 18.74 -0.09
CA LEU A 200 -11.67 17.34 -0.13
C LEU A 200 -10.53 16.47 -0.70
N ILE A 201 -10.03 15.52 0.09
CA ILE A 201 -8.95 14.60 -0.30
C ILE A 201 -9.54 13.20 -0.51
N LEU A 202 -9.59 12.76 -1.76
CA LEU A 202 -10.10 11.45 -2.17
C LEU A 202 -8.96 10.42 -2.17
N ALA A 203 -8.94 9.59 -1.13
CA ALA A 203 -8.01 8.48 -0.91
C ALA A 203 -8.70 7.10 -0.98
N MET A 204 -9.78 7.00 -1.75
CA MET A 204 -10.71 5.85 -1.76
C MET A 204 -10.16 4.59 -2.48
N GLY A 205 -8.96 4.65 -3.03
CA GLY A 205 -8.36 3.54 -3.78
C GLY A 205 -9.02 3.29 -5.14
N GLY A 206 -8.78 2.10 -5.68
CA GLY A 206 -9.38 1.64 -6.93
C GLY A 206 -9.95 0.24 -6.84
N THR A 207 -10.75 -0.15 -7.83
CA THR A 207 -11.39 -1.47 -7.94
C THR A 207 -11.08 -2.14 -9.27
N GLN A 208 -11.13 -3.47 -9.32
CA GLN A 208 -11.17 -4.23 -10.57
C GLN A 208 -12.61 -4.65 -10.86
N GLU A 209 -13.13 -4.26 -12.01
CA GLU A 209 -14.39 -4.78 -12.53
C GLU A 209 -14.15 -6.03 -13.38
N LEU A 210 -15.10 -6.95 -13.38
CA LEU A 210 -15.15 -8.03 -14.36
C LEU A 210 -15.51 -7.47 -15.75
N PRO A 211 -14.89 -7.96 -16.83
CA PRO A 211 -15.29 -7.59 -18.18
C PRO A 211 -16.66 -8.21 -18.50
N SER A 212 -17.49 -7.47 -19.24
CA SER A 212 -18.53 -8.12 -20.05
C SER A 212 -17.83 -8.80 -21.23
N LEU A 213 -18.06 -10.11 -21.39
CA LEU A 213 -17.53 -10.91 -22.50
C LEU A 213 -18.64 -11.33 -23.45
N ASP A 214 -18.36 -11.34 -24.75
CA ASP A 214 -19.33 -11.64 -25.82
C ASP A 214 -20.01 -13.01 -25.68
N ASN A 215 -19.38 -13.94 -24.96
CA ASN A 215 -19.95 -15.23 -24.59
C ASN A 215 -20.33 -15.25 -23.08
N PRO A 216 -21.64 -15.21 -22.75
CA PRO A 216 -22.12 -15.30 -21.37
C PRO A 216 -21.58 -16.51 -20.59
N ALA A 217 -21.34 -17.65 -21.25
CA ALA A 217 -20.88 -18.89 -20.62
C ALA A 217 -19.46 -18.80 -20.00
N TYR A 218 -18.71 -17.71 -20.24
CA TYR A 218 -17.42 -17.47 -19.59
C TYR A 218 -17.55 -16.78 -18.22
N HIS A 219 -18.68 -16.17 -17.88
CA HIS A 219 -18.85 -15.42 -16.63
C HIS A 219 -18.86 -16.33 -15.39
N SER A 220 -19.30 -17.58 -15.51
CA SER A 220 -19.25 -18.59 -14.44
C SER A 220 -17.83 -19.03 -14.05
N LYS A 221 -16.82 -18.65 -14.83
CA LYS A 221 -15.40 -18.95 -14.59
C LYS A 221 -14.51 -17.71 -14.62
N LEU A 222 -15.10 -16.52 -14.50
CA LEU A 222 -14.39 -15.24 -14.45
C LEU A 222 -14.02 -14.85 -13.00
N PHE A 223 -12.78 -14.42 -12.82
CA PHE A 223 -12.25 -13.89 -11.56
C PHE A 223 -11.50 -12.57 -11.81
N VAL A 224 -11.46 -11.67 -10.83
CA VAL A 224 -10.54 -10.51 -10.84
C VAL A 224 -9.24 -10.85 -10.11
N SER A 225 -8.12 -10.39 -10.65
CA SER A 225 -6.80 -10.62 -10.04
C SER A 225 -6.70 -10.06 -8.62
N ASP A 226 -7.33 -8.92 -8.35
CA ASP A 226 -7.46 -8.31 -7.03
C ASP A 226 -7.93 -9.30 -5.94
N ALA A 227 -8.98 -10.07 -6.24
CA ALA A 227 -9.51 -11.08 -5.33
C ALA A 227 -8.61 -12.32 -5.29
N CYS A 228 -8.09 -12.78 -6.43
CA CYS A 228 -7.19 -13.93 -6.51
C CYS A 228 -5.84 -13.73 -5.80
N LEU A 229 -5.47 -12.50 -5.47
CA LEU A 229 -4.27 -12.16 -4.70
C LEU A 229 -4.50 -12.11 -3.18
N ARG A 230 -5.73 -12.33 -2.70
CA ARG A 230 -6.09 -12.37 -1.26
C ARG A 230 -6.59 -13.77 -0.88
N GLU A 231 -6.40 -14.20 0.37
CA GLU A 231 -6.63 -15.62 0.74
C GLU A 231 -8.05 -16.12 0.38
N GLY A 232 -9.10 -15.34 0.66
CA GLY A 232 -10.49 -15.75 0.38
C GLY A 232 -10.82 -15.89 -1.11
N GLY A 233 -10.27 -15.04 -1.98
CA GLY A 233 -10.47 -15.15 -3.43
C GLY A 233 -9.55 -16.19 -4.07
N PHE A 234 -8.33 -16.35 -3.55
CA PHE A 234 -7.46 -17.47 -3.91
C PHE A 234 -8.04 -18.82 -3.47
N ALA A 235 -8.72 -18.90 -2.32
CA ALA A 235 -9.46 -20.08 -1.89
C ALA A 235 -10.57 -20.47 -2.88
N LYS A 236 -11.41 -19.53 -3.29
CA LYS A 236 -12.45 -19.75 -4.31
C LYS A 236 -11.87 -20.19 -5.66
N LEU A 237 -10.74 -19.61 -6.08
CA LEU A 237 -10.04 -20.03 -7.30
C LEU A 237 -9.48 -21.47 -7.19
N LYS A 238 -8.88 -21.83 -6.04
CA LYS A 238 -8.41 -23.20 -5.75
C LYS A 238 -9.57 -24.20 -5.80
N GLU A 239 -10.70 -23.87 -5.17
CA GLU A 239 -11.92 -24.69 -5.14
C GLU A 239 -12.48 -24.92 -6.55
N HIS A 240 -12.70 -23.84 -7.31
CA HIS A 240 -13.19 -23.87 -8.69
C HIS A 240 -12.32 -24.71 -9.62
N LEU A 241 -10.99 -24.64 -9.47
CA LEU A 241 -10.04 -25.45 -10.25
C LEU A 241 -9.94 -26.90 -9.76
N LEU A 242 -10.12 -27.18 -8.47
CA LEU A 242 -10.16 -28.55 -7.95
C LEU A 242 -11.42 -29.31 -8.37
N ALA A 243 -12.54 -28.59 -8.58
CA ALA A 243 -13.79 -29.13 -9.12
C ALA A 243 -13.68 -29.56 -10.60
N GLN A 244 -12.69 -29.05 -11.36
CA GLN A 244 -12.45 -29.49 -12.73
C GLN A 244 -11.69 -30.85 -12.77
N PRO A 245 -11.92 -31.69 -13.80
CA PRO A 245 -11.16 -32.91 -14.02
C PRO A 245 -9.64 -32.69 -14.07
N ALA A 246 -8.86 -33.69 -13.68
CA ALA A 246 -7.41 -33.66 -13.83
C ALA A 246 -7.06 -33.59 -15.34
N GLY A 247 -6.22 -32.63 -15.73
CA GLY A 247 -5.93 -32.29 -17.14
C GLY A 247 -6.83 -31.20 -17.74
N GLU A 248 -7.90 -30.77 -17.06
CA GLU A 248 -8.78 -29.66 -17.47
C GLU A 248 -8.58 -28.39 -16.61
N ARG A 249 -7.64 -28.43 -15.66
CA ARG A 249 -7.32 -27.37 -14.68
C ARG A 249 -6.54 -26.19 -15.29
N LYS A 250 -6.98 -25.70 -16.46
CA LYS A 250 -6.30 -24.66 -17.25
C LYS A 250 -6.70 -23.26 -16.82
N VAL A 251 -5.78 -22.31 -16.88
CA VAL A 251 -5.99 -20.93 -16.44
C VAL A 251 -5.59 -19.96 -17.54
N CYS A 252 -6.49 -19.02 -17.89
CA CYS A 252 -6.19 -17.91 -18.79
C CYS A 252 -6.17 -16.59 -18.02
N ILE A 253 -4.98 -16.03 -17.81
CA ILE A 253 -4.79 -14.72 -17.17
C ILE A 253 -4.74 -13.64 -18.27
N VAL A 254 -5.47 -12.55 -18.09
CA VAL A 254 -5.58 -11.46 -19.07
C VAL A 254 -4.99 -10.19 -18.47
N GLY A 255 -3.76 -9.89 -18.88
CA GLY A 255 -2.96 -8.77 -18.39
C GLY A 255 -1.46 -9.09 -18.45
N GLY A 256 -0.66 -8.06 -18.72
CA GLY A 256 0.81 -8.10 -18.56
C GLY A 256 1.26 -7.45 -17.25
N SER A 257 0.34 -7.23 -16.31
CA SER A 257 0.55 -6.47 -15.07
C SER A 257 1.34 -7.26 -14.02
N HIS A 258 1.75 -6.57 -12.95
CA HIS A 258 2.34 -7.24 -11.79
C HIS A 258 1.37 -8.23 -11.15
N SER A 259 0.13 -7.81 -10.90
CA SER A 259 -1.01 -8.64 -10.47
C SER A 259 -1.15 -9.92 -11.29
N SER A 260 -1.07 -9.82 -12.62
CA SER A 260 -1.21 -10.96 -13.53
C SER A 260 -0.11 -12.01 -13.31
N PHE A 261 1.15 -11.56 -13.15
CA PHE A 261 2.28 -12.45 -12.84
C PHE A 261 2.28 -12.94 -11.38
N SER A 262 1.76 -12.14 -10.45
CA SER A 262 1.64 -12.50 -9.04
C SER A 262 0.56 -13.57 -8.81
N VAL A 263 -0.57 -13.54 -9.53
CA VAL A 263 -1.54 -14.65 -9.52
C VAL A 263 -0.93 -15.91 -10.14
N ALA A 264 -0.21 -15.80 -11.26
CA ALA A 264 0.53 -16.94 -11.83
C ALA A 264 1.53 -17.53 -10.82
N TRP A 265 2.27 -16.68 -10.09
CA TRP A 265 3.19 -17.12 -9.04
C TRP A 265 2.47 -17.84 -7.89
N LEU A 266 1.31 -17.34 -7.43
CA LEU A 266 0.49 -18.02 -6.42
C LEU A 266 0.02 -19.41 -6.90
N LEU A 267 -0.45 -19.52 -8.15
CA LEU A 267 -0.85 -20.80 -8.74
C LEU A 267 0.32 -21.80 -8.81
N LEU A 268 1.54 -21.34 -9.13
CA LEU A 268 2.71 -22.21 -9.23
C LEU A 268 3.32 -22.63 -7.89
N ASN A 269 3.20 -21.79 -6.84
CA ASN A 269 3.93 -21.94 -5.57
C ASN A 269 3.04 -22.13 -4.32
N LYS A 270 1.74 -21.82 -4.38
CA LYS A 270 0.79 -21.91 -3.26
C LYS A 270 -0.40 -22.83 -3.52
N PHE A 271 -0.58 -23.34 -4.76
CA PHE A 271 -1.61 -24.34 -5.08
C PHE A 271 -0.96 -25.73 -5.22
N VAL A 272 -1.17 -26.58 -4.22
CA VAL A 272 -0.64 -27.96 -4.14
C VAL A 272 -1.83 -28.90 -3.93
N ASP A 273 -1.82 -30.08 -4.56
CA ASP A 273 -2.97 -30.98 -4.47
C ASP A 273 -3.11 -31.56 -3.05
N PRO A 274 -4.27 -31.36 -2.37
CA PRO A 274 -4.44 -31.81 -0.99
C PRO A 274 -4.36 -33.33 -0.84
N LYS A 275 -4.58 -34.12 -1.90
CA LYS A 275 -4.41 -35.58 -1.87
C LYS A 275 -2.93 -35.98 -1.71
N ILE A 276 -2.02 -35.19 -2.27
CA ILE A 276 -0.55 -35.39 -2.11
C ILE A 276 -0.12 -35.03 -0.68
N VAL A 277 -0.75 -34.03 -0.05
CA VAL A 277 -0.49 -33.65 1.35
C VAL A 277 -1.06 -34.69 2.32
N ALA A 278 -2.28 -35.19 2.08
CA ALA A 278 -2.90 -36.23 2.91
C ALA A 278 -2.07 -37.52 2.98
N ALA A 279 -1.43 -37.90 1.86
CA ALA A 279 -0.52 -39.05 1.77
C ALA A 279 0.80 -38.91 2.56
N ARG A 280 1.04 -37.78 3.26
CA ARG A 280 2.26 -37.49 4.03
C ARG A 280 2.07 -37.45 5.55
N LYS A 281 0.91 -37.88 6.08
CA LYS A 281 0.78 -38.14 7.52
C LYS A 281 1.73 -39.29 7.93
N PRO A 282 2.56 -39.14 8.98
CA PRO A 282 3.42 -40.22 9.45
C PRO A 282 2.61 -41.43 9.92
N LEU A 283 3.12 -42.62 9.65
CA LEU A 283 2.57 -43.87 10.18
C LEU A 283 2.78 -43.91 11.69
N SER A 284 1.71 -43.86 12.48
CA SER A 284 1.80 -43.97 13.94
C SER A 284 2.26 -45.37 14.33
N SER A 285 3.43 -45.47 14.99
CA SER A 285 3.99 -46.74 15.44
C SER A 285 3.10 -47.41 16.50
N PRO A 286 2.81 -48.73 16.41
CA PRO A 286 2.03 -49.43 17.42
C PRO A 286 2.85 -49.69 18.68
N SER A 287 2.52 -49.02 19.78
CA SER A 287 3.11 -49.27 21.09
C SER A 287 2.42 -50.46 21.79
N SER A 288 3.06 -51.64 21.76
CA SER A 288 2.61 -52.82 22.49
C SER A 288 2.80 -52.68 24.03
N PRO A 289 1.91 -53.23 24.87
CA PRO A 289 1.82 -52.88 26.29
C PRO A 289 2.82 -53.62 27.20
N LYS A 290 3.15 -53.00 28.35
CA LYS A 290 3.81 -53.67 29.48
C LYS A 290 3.13 -53.38 30.83
N LYS A 291 2.57 -54.44 31.40
CA LYS A 291 2.42 -54.67 32.85
C LYS A 291 3.80 -55.09 33.44
N SER A 292 4.12 -55.03 34.73
CA SER A 292 3.49 -54.39 35.91
C SER A 292 4.41 -54.56 37.15
N ALA A 293 4.56 -53.52 37.97
CA ALA A 293 4.89 -53.57 39.41
C ALA A 293 4.65 -52.15 39.98
N SER A 294 3.88 -51.83 41.03
CA SER A 294 3.46 -52.48 42.30
C SER A 294 4.31 -52.10 43.52
N SER A 295 3.99 -50.95 44.13
CA SER A 295 4.09 -50.72 45.58
C SER A 295 3.13 -49.58 45.99
N ASP A 296 2.51 -49.73 47.17
CA ASP A 296 1.46 -48.84 47.68
C ASP A 296 1.99 -47.59 48.41
N LEU A 297 1.14 -46.55 48.58
CA LEU A 297 0.55 -46.21 49.90
C LEU A 297 -0.40 -44.97 49.89
N LYS A 298 -1.69 -45.25 50.10
CA LYS A 298 -2.71 -44.54 50.93
C LYS A 298 -2.89 -42.99 50.91
N LYS A 299 -4.17 -42.61 50.68
CA LYS A 299 -4.97 -41.54 51.34
C LYS A 299 -4.59 -40.05 51.05
N SER A 300 -5.53 -39.09 51.05
CA SER A 300 -7.02 -39.11 51.12
C SER A 300 -7.64 -37.78 50.61
N LYS A 301 -8.99 -37.73 50.61
CA LYS A 301 -9.91 -36.55 50.62
C LYS A 301 -9.36 -35.29 51.35
N GLU A 302 -9.83 -34.06 51.11
CA GLU A 302 -11.23 -33.63 50.81
C GLU A 302 -11.33 -32.34 49.95
N GLU A 303 -12.43 -31.56 50.06
CA GLU A 303 -12.90 -30.56 49.09
C GLU A 303 -12.67 -29.06 49.47
N MET A 304 -13.11 -28.17 48.55
CA MET A 304 -13.52 -26.76 48.70
C MET A 304 -12.54 -25.56 48.51
N GLU A 305 -13.13 -24.55 47.87
CA GLU A 305 -12.75 -23.13 47.66
C GLU A 305 -13.15 -22.25 48.89
N PRO A 306 -12.98 -20.90 48.94
CA PRO A 306 -12.33 -19.95 47.99
C PRO A 306 -11.44 -18.85 48.64
N THR A 307 -11.07 -17.85 47.81
CA THR A 307 -10.82 -16.40 48.13
C THR A 307 -9.49 -15.88 48.73
N LEU A 308 -8.92 -14.90 47.99
CA LEU A 308 -8.30 -13.61 48.39
C LEU A 308 -7.48 -13.45 49.69
N VAL A 309 -6.26 -12.89 49.57
CA VAL A 309 -5.83 -11.57 50.13
C VAL A 309 -4.33 -11.31 49.85
N MET A 310 -3.91 -10.04 49.70
CA MET A 310 -2.49 -9.60 49.61
C MET A 310 -1.98 -8.99 50.94
N PRO A 311 -0.65 -8.87 51.13
CA PRO A 311 -0.10 -7.85 52.04
C PRO A 311 1.00 -6.93 51.46
N HIS A 312 1.25 -5.83 52.20
CA HIS A 312 2.25 -4.75 52.02
C HIS A 312 3.03 -4.55 53.36
N LEU A 313 4.11 -3.79 53.53
CA LEU A 313 4.87 -2.76 52.77
C LEU A 313 6.39 -3.18 52.79
N ALA A 314 7.48 -2.41 52.71
CA ALA A 314 7.85 -0.97 52.69
C ALA A 314 9.06 -0.77 51.70
N THR A 315 9.69 0.38 51.38
CA THR A 315 10.00 1.69 52.02
C THR A 315 11.07 1.57 53.12
N ILE A 316 12.21 2.29 53.13
CA ILE A 316 12.52 3.74 52.99
C ILE A 316 13.98 3.94 52.48
N GLY A 317 14.31 5.06 51.79
CA GLY A 317 15.71 5.57 51.77
C GLY A 317 16.16 6.44 50.58
N ALA A 318 16.55 7.70 50.85
CA ALA A 318 17.27 8.65 49.97
C ALA A 318 18.00 9.67 50.88
N PRO A 319 18.86 10.61 50.40
CA PRO A 319 19.37 10.87 49.04
C PRO A 319 20.92 10.98 48.94
N VAL A 320 21.48 11.11 47.74
CA VAL A 320 22.87 11.61 47.50
C VAL A 320 22.90 12.49 46.23
N ILE A 321 23.72 13.55 46.23
CA ILE A 321 23.99 14.44 45.08
C ILE A 321 25.35 14.10 44.46
N ALA A 322 25.43 14.02 43.13
CA ALA A 322 26.69 14.03 42.37
C ALA A 322 26.49 14.73 41.02
N THR A 323 27.55 15.27 40.42
CA THR A 323 27.48 16.20 39.27
C THR A 323 28.36 15.80 38.09
N ALA A 324 28.04 16.36 36.91
CA ALA A 324 28.85 16.36 35.69
C ALA A 324 28.90 15.01 34.90
N PRO A 325 29.47 14.95 33.68
CA PRO A 325 28.61 15.08 32.49
C PRO A 325 28.77 13.94 31.47
N VAL A 326 27.75 13.75 30.62
CA VAL A 326 27.75 12.73 29.55
C VAL A 326 28.13 13.37 28.20
N SER A 327 29.26 12.94 27.64
CA SER A 327 29.71 13.33 26.30
C SER A 327 28.86 12.69 25.19
N PRO A 328 28.69 13.34 24.02
CA PRO A 328 27.98 12.75 22.88
C PRO A 328 28.73 11.53 22.32
N LEU A 329 28.00 10.44 22.06
CA LEU A 329 28.55 9.24 21.42
C LEU A 329 28.65 9.43 19.91
N THR A 330 29.87 9.64 19.41
CA THR A 330 30.18 9.70 17.99
C THR A 330 29.93 8.34 17.32
N VAL A 331 29.05 8.28 16.32
CA VAL A 331 28.83 7.06 15.54
C VAL A 331 29.98 6.85 14.55
N THR A 332 30.78 5.81 14.78
CA THR A 332 31.90 5.44 13.90
C THR A 332 31.39 4.84 12.58
N LYS A 333 32.03 5.20 11.45
CA LYS A 333 31.75 4.63 10.12
C LYS A 333 31.73 3.09 10.12
N CYS A 334 30.75 2.50 9.45
CA CYS A 334 30.93 1.20 8.81
C CYS A 334 31.62 1.39 7.47
N GLU A 335 32.91 1.04 7.39
CA GLU A 335 33.62 0.93 6.11
C GLU A 335 33.32 -0.42 5.44
N THR A 336 33.26 -0.45 4.11
CA THR A 336 32.89 -1.63 3.33
C THR A 336 34.02 -2.68 3.30
N ALA A 337 34.12 -3.46 4.38
CA ALA A 337 34.96 -4.65 4.41
C ALA A 337 34.37 -5.74 3.48
N ASN A 338 35.22 -6.32 2.62
CA ASN A 338 34.84 -7.43 1.72
C ASN A 338 34.62 -8.74 2.49
N VAL A 339 33.48 -8.87 3.17
CA VAL A 339 33.08 -10.12 3.83
C VAL A 339 32.76 -11.16 2.75
N LYS A 340 33.67 -12.13 2.57
CA LYS A 340 33.38 -13.39 1.87
C LYS A 340 32.34 -14.17 2.67
N VAL A 341 31.06 -13.86 2.46
CA VAL A 341 29.95 -14.68 2.98
C VAL A 341 30.17 -16.10 2.48
N LYS A 342 30.34 -17.05 3.42
CA LYS A 342 30.55 -18.46 3.12
C LYS A 342 29.24 -19.06 2.60
N ARG A 343 29.00 -18.86 1.30
CA ARG A 343 27.85 -19.31 0.54
C ARG A 343 27.64 -20.79 0.83
N ILE A 344 26.59 -21.12 1.60
CA ILE A 344 26.18 -22.52 1.80
C ILE A 344 25.64 -23.00 0.46
N SER A 345 26.52 -23.64 -0.31
CA SER A 345 26.14 -24.33 -1.53
C SER A 345 25.34 -25.56 -1.15
N LEU A 346 24.07 -25.59 -1.55
CA LEU A 346 23.30 -26.83 -1.64
C LEU A 346 23.87 -27.66 -2.81
N THR A 347 25.05 -28.24 -2.61
CA THR A 347 25.63 -29.23 -3.51
C THR A 347 24.77 -30.48 -3.50
N SER A 348 24.57 -31.07 -4.67
CA SER A 348 23.72 -32.23 -4.90
C SER A 348 24.08 -33.43 -4.02
N GLY A 349 23.25 -33.71 -3.02
CA GLY A 349 23.18 -35.00 -2.34
C GLY A 349 22.07 -35.85 -2.96
N SER A 350 22.39 -37.04 -3.45
CA SER A 350 21.45 -37.91 -4.14
C SER A 350 20.62 -38.76 -3.17
N SER A 351 19.37 -38.38 -2.91
CA SER A 351 18.32 -39.27 -2.42
C SER A 351 16.92 -38.75 -2.78
N ASP A 352 15.98 -39.66 -3.06
CA ASP A 352 14.63 -39.33 -3.57
C ASP A 352 13.71 -38.69 -2.52
N ALA A 353 13.86 -37.39 -2.31
CA ALA A 353 12.89 -36.56 -1.59
C ALA A 353 11.88 -35.97 -2.58
N SER A 354 10.81 -36.73 -2.90
CA SER A 354 9.82 -36.31 -3.90
C SER A 354 9.33 -34.87 -3.73
N THR A 355 9.60 -34.01 -4.72
CA THR A 355 8.92 -32.73 -4.85
C THR A 355 7.41 -33.00 -5.04
N PRO A 356 6.52 -32.21 -4.43
CA PRO A 356 5.09 -32.38 -4.65
C PRO A 356 4.79 -32.13 -6.13
N LYS A 357 4.19 -33.13 -6.81
CA LYS A 357 3.79 -33.00 -8.22
C LYS A 357 2.88 -31.78 -8.35
N SER A 358 3.14 -30.94 -9.35
CA SER A 358 2.30 -29.77 -9.61
C SER A 358 0.91 -30.19 -10.09
N ILE A 359 -0.07 -29.34 -9.83
CA ILE A 359 -1.43 -29.47 -10.38
C ILE A 359 -1.48 -29.16 -11.88
N PHE A 360 -0.51 -28.40 -12.39
CA PHE A 360 -0.48 -27.88 -13.75
C PHE A 360 0.58 -28.59 -14.60
N ASP A 361 0.17 -29.05 -15.77
CA ASP A 361 1.05 -29.57 -16.81
C ASP A 361 1.64 -28.43 -17.68
N ALA A 362 2.47 -28.80 -18.66
CA ALA A 362 3.11 -27.83 -19.54
C ALA A 362 2.09 -27.02 -20.37
N LYS A 363 2.16 -25.69 -20.26
CA LYS A 363 1.31 -24.68 -20.92
C LYS A 363 -0.13 -24.56 -20.38
N ASP A 364 -0.46 -25.15 -19.23
CA ASP A 364 -1.80 -25.03 -18.63
C ASP A 364 -2.14 -23.62 -18.13
N ILE A 365 -1.14 -22.78 -17.83
CA ILE A 365 -1.33 -21.37 -17.48
C ILE A 365 -0.98 -20.51 -18.69
N MET A 366 -1.98 -19.86 -19.29
CA MET A 366 -1.82 -18.92 -20.40
C MET A 366 -1.87 -17.48 -19.87
N ILE A 367 -0.96 -16.61 -20.30
CA ILE A 367 -1.01 -15.17 -19.99
C ILE A 367 -1.14 -14.39 -21.31
N LEU A 368 -2.28 -13.74 -21.51
CA LEU A 368 -2.55 -12.86 -22.65
C LEU A 368 -2.17 -11.42 -22.30
N HIS A 369 -1.36 -10.76 -23.12
CA HIS A 369 -0.92 -9.38 -22.87
C HIS A 369 -0.94 -8.52 -24.14
N ARG A 370 -1.38 -7.26 -24.05
CA ARG A 370 -1.52 -6.34 -25.21
C ARG A 370 -0.24 -5.60 -25.63
N SER A 371 0.69 -5.45 -24.70
CA SER A 371 1.95 -4.70 -24.86
C SER A 371 3.15 -5.58 -24.50
N PRO A 372 4.38 -5.24 -24.93
CA PRO A 372 5.59 -5.89 -24.43
C PRO A 372 5.68 -5.84 -22.90
N ILE A 373 5.93 -6.99 -22.28
CA ILE A 373 6.16 -7.08 -20.83
C ILE A 373 7.59 -6.62 -20.54
N ARG A 374 7.75 -5.79 -19.52
CA ARG A 374 9.05 -5.21 -19.12
C ARG A 374 9.42 -5.62 -17.70
N CYS A 375 10.71 -5.48 -17.36
CA CYS A 375 11.21 -5.71 -16.01
C CYS A 375 11.94 -4.47 -15.49
N TYR A 376 11.77 -4.18 -14.20
CA TYR A 376 12.49 -3.13 -13.50
C TYR A 376 13.95 -3.50 -13.29
N TYR A 377 14.86 -2.54 -13.38
CA TYR A 377 16.28 -2.71 -13.06
C TYR A 377 16.79 -1.55 -12.21
N GLY A 378 17.61 -1.87 -11.19
CA GLY A 378 18.20 -0.85 -10.33
C GLY A 378 19.30 -0.05 -11.04
N THR A 379 19.93 -0.64 -12.06
CA THR A 379 20.88 0.06 -12.93
C THR A 379 20.73 -0.36 -14.39
N LYS A 380 21.10 0.55 -15.31
CA LYS A 380 21.34 0.24 -16.74
C LYS A 380 22.16 -1.04 -16.96
N LYS A 381 23.25 -1.23 -16.19
CA LYS A 381 24.14 -2.39 -16.31
C LYS A 381 23.45 -3.72 -16.04
N GLU A 382 22.50 -3.76 -15.11
CA GLU A 382 21.69 -4.97 -14.84
C GLU A 382 20.72 -5.27 -15.99
N ALA A 383 20.16 -4.23 -16.61
CA ALA A 383 19.26 -4.36 -17.76
C ALA A 383 20.00 -4.89 -18.99
N GLU A 384 21.17 -4.32 -19.30
CA GLU A 384 22.04 -4.76 -20.39
C GLU A 384 22.51 -6.22 -20.19
N ALA A 385 22.87 -6.60 -18.97
CA ALA A 385 23.26 -7.98 -18.62
C ALA A 385 22.11 -9.00 -18.75
N ASP A 386 20.86 -8.54 -18.72
CA ASP A 386 19.66 -9.34 -18.96
C ASP A 386 19.17 -9.30 -20.44
N GLY A 387 19.82 -8.50 -21.30
CA GLY A 387 19.38 -8.26 -22.68
C GLY A 387 18.12 -7.39 -22.79
N ALA A 388 17.77 -6.62 -21.75
CA ALA A 388 16.66 -5.69 -21.77
C ALA A 388 17.07 -4.34 -22.41
N ASP A 389 16.09 -3.63 -22.98
CA ASP A 389 16.31 -2.26 -23.48
C ASP A 389 16.68 -1.33 -22.33
N ALA A 390 17.91 -0.83 -22.36
CA ALA A 390 18.49 0.14 -21.44
C ALA A 390 19.01 1.38 -22.20
N SER A 391 18.43 1.66 -23.38
CA SER A 391 18.70 2.88 -24.14
C SER A 391 18.31 4.14 -23.37
N ARG A 392 17.39 4.01 -22.41
CA ARG A 392 16.88 5.09 -21.54
C ARG A 392 16.87 4.64 -20.07
N VAL A 393 16.98 5.63 -19.18
CA VAL A 393 17.01 5.48 -17.72
C VAL A 393 16.23 6.62 -17.08
N ASP A 394 15.80 6.45 -15.84
CA ASP A 394 15.33 7.56 -15.01
C ASP A 394 16.49 8.40 -14.45
N ARG A 395 16.16 9.45 -13.68
CA ARG A 395 17.15 10.34 -13.04
C ARG A 395 18.11 9.65 -12.06
N SER A 396 17.80 8.42 -11.60
CA SER A 396 18.64 7.61 -10.72
C SER A 396 19.45 6.55 -11.48
N GLY A 397 19.31 6.44 -12.81
CA GLY A 397 19.97 5.40 -13.60
C GLY A 397 19.22 4.05 -13.62
N CYS A 398 18.00 4.00 -13.08
CA CYS A 398 17.15 2.81 -13.09
C CYS A 398 16.39 2.68 -14.43
N VAL A 399 15.88 1.48 -14.73
CA VAL A 399 15.17 1.18 -16.00
C VAL A 399 13.80 0.58 -15.71
N ASN A 400 12.77 1.00 -16.44
CA ASN A 400 11.36 0.58 -16.26
C ASN A 400 10.85 0.84 -14.83
N THR A 401 11.14 2.02 -14.26
CA THR A 401 10.93 2.32 -12.84
C THR A 401 9.46 2.21 -12.43
N PHE A 402 8.55 2.73 -13.26
CA PHE A 402 7.10 2.70 -13.00
C PHE A 402 6.35 1.64 -13.83
N THR A 403 7.00 1.02 -14.81
CA THR A 403 6.36 0.11 -15.78
C THR A 403 6.87 -1.33 -15.76
N GLY A 404 7.95 -1.61 -15.02
CA GLY A 404 8.61 -2.91 -15.02
C GLY A 404 8.14 -3.86 -13.91
N LEU A 405 7.99 -5.14 -14.25
CA LEU A 405 7.85 -6.22 -13.27
C LEU A 405 9.05 -6.23 -12.31
N ARG A 406 8.77 -6.50 -11.03
CA ARG A 406 9.71 -6.54 -9.91
C ARG A 406 9.67 -7.92 -9.24
N GLU A 407 10.73 -8.25 -8.50
CA GLU A 407 10.81 -9.40 -7.60
C GLU A 407 10.29 -10.73 -8.14
N ASP A 408 9.30 -11.35 -7.49
CA ASP A 408 8.76 -12.66 -7.86
C ASP A 408 8.12 -12.67 -9.26
N ALA A 409 7.47 -11.58 -9.68
CA ALA A 409 6.95 -11.45 -11.03
C ALA A 409 8.07 -11.35 -12.09
N LYS A 410 9.12 -10.55 -11.82
CA LYS A 410 10.32 -10.46 -12.67
C LYS A 410 11.00 -11.83 -12.79
N ARG A 411 11.14 -12.54 -11.66
CA ARG A 411 11.75 -13.87 -11.58
C ARG A 411 10.95 -14.91 -12.35
N LEU A 412 9.63 -14.90 -12.22
CA LEU A 412 8.73 -15.77 -12.98
C LEU A 412 8.82 -15.48 -14.48
N PHE A 413 8.64 -14.23 -14.91
CA PHE A 413 8.74 -13.82 -16.31
C PHE A 413 10.08 -14.28 -16.95
N LYS A 414 11.21 -14.01 -16.29
CA LYS A 414 12.54 -14.49 -16.72
C LYS A 414 12.69 -16.01 -16.72
N SER A 415 11.91 -16.75 -15.93
CA SER A 415 11.90 -18.21 -15.96
C SER A 415 11.12 -18.74 -17.17
N VAL A 416 9.96 -18.13 -17.47
CA VAL A 416 9.11 -18.48 -18.61
C VAL A 416 9.80 -18.17 -19.93
N VAL A 417 10.34 -16.97 -20.10
CA VAL A 417 11.06 -16.56 -21.32
C VAL A 417 12.29 -17.44 -21.59
N ALA A 418 12.97 -17.91 -20.54
CA ALA A 418 14.10 -18.82 -20.65
C ALA A 418 13.70 -20.32 -20.70
N GLY A 419 12.41 -20.65 -20.86
CA GLY A 419 11.91 -22.03 -20.95
C GLY A 419 12.03 -22.87 -19.67
N ARG A 420 12.47 -22.28 -18.55
CA ARG A 420 12.65 -22.97 -17.25
C ARG A 420 11.35 -23.12 -16.47
N GLU A 421 10.31 -22.37 -16.83
CA GLU A 421 8.95 -22.57 -16.32
C GLU A 421 8.00 -22.94 -17.46
N PRO A 422 7.91 -24.23 -17.83
CA PRO A 422 7.12 -24.69 -18.98
C PRO A 422 5.61 -24.75 -18.71
N ARG A 423 5.15 -24.60 -17.46
CA ARG A 423 3.71 -24.60 -17.11
C ARG A 423 3.00 -23.32 -17.55
N VAL A 424 3.74 -22.21 -17.68
CA VAL A 424 3.22 -20.92 -18.13
C VAL A 424 3.58 -20.67 -19.60
N ARG A 425 2.67 -20.08 -20.36
CA ARG A 425 2.90 -19.61 -21.74
C ARG A 425 2.36 -18.20 -21.95
N LEU A 426 3.22 -17.32 -22.48
CA LEU A 426 2.86 -15.95 -22.82
C LEU A 426 2.30 -15.87 -24.26
N PHE A 427 1.33 -14.98 -24.48
CA PHE A 427 0.78 -14.65 -25.79
C PHE A 427 0.63 -13.14 -25.92
N HIS A 428 1.34 -12.53 -26.86
CA HIS A 428 1.14 -11.13 -27.23
C HIS A 428 -0.09 -11.03 -28.13
N VAL A 429 -1.14 -10.38 -27.62
CA VAL A 429 -2.42 -10.15 -28.32
C VAL A 429 -2.63 -8.63 -28.40
N PRO A 430 -2.01 -7.94 -29.37
CA PRO A 430 -2.17 -6.50 -29.53
C PRO A 430 -3.62 -6.15 -29.98
N PRO A 431 -4.11 -4.92 -29.75
CA PRO A 431 -5.52 -4.56 -29.96
C PRO A 431 -6.06 -4.70 -31.39
N GLN A 432 -5.19 -4.90 -32.38
CA GLN A 432 -5.52 -5.06 -33.80
C GLN A 432 -5.39 -6.52 -34.29
N SER A 433 -5.11 -7.47 -33.38
CA SER A 433 -4.93 -8.89 -33.72
C SER A 433 -6.24 -9.66 -33.77
N SER A 434 -6.21 -10.83 -34.44
CA SER A 434 -7.38 -11.72 -34.52
C SER A 434 -7.74 -12.29 -33.14
N GLN A 435 -8.98 -12.05 -32.73
CA GLN A 435 -9.55 -12.50 -31.46
C GLN A 435 -9.51 -14.03 -31.27
N ALA A 436 -9.33 -14.81 -32.34
CA ALA A 436 -9.27 -16.27 -32.33
C ALA A 436 -8.17 -16.90 -31.43
N ILE A 437 -7.17 -16.14 -30.97
CA ILE A 437 -6.24 -16.58 -29.91
C ILE A 437 -6.91 -16.47 -28.53
N THR A 438 -7.53 -15.32 -28.26
CA THR A 438 -8.32 -15.04 -27.04
C THR A 438 -9.45 -16.03 -26.90
N ASP A 439 -10.25 -16.26 -27.94
CA ASP A 439 -11.40 -17.18 -27.90
C ASP A 439 -10.98 -18.61 -27.59
N LYS A 440 -9.87 -19.08 -28.18
CA LYS A 440 -9.32 -20.41 -27.90
C LYS A 440 -8.79 -20.52 -26.47
N ALA A 441 -8.16 -19.46 -25.95
CA ALA A 441 -7.72 -19.41 -24.56
C ALA A 441 -8.91 -19.42 -23.57
N TYR A 442 -9.95 -18.63 -23.83
CA TYR A 442 -11.15 -18.56 -23.00
C TYR A 442 -12.00 -19.83 -23.08
N ALA A 443 -12.10 -20.46 -24.25
CA ALA A 443 -12.76 -21.76 -24.40
C ALA A 443 -12.02 -22.86 -23.64
N ALA A 444 -10.70 -22.96 -23.77
CA ALA A 444 -9.88 -24.04 -23.19
C ALA A 444 -9.56 -23.89 -21.70
N ALA A 445 -9.72 -22.70 -21.11
CA ALA A 445 -9.44 -22.46 -19.69
C ALA A 445 -10.61 -22.90 -18.78
N GLY A 446 -10.29 -23.60 -17.69
CA GLY A 446 -11.21 -23.85 -16.58
C GLY A 446 -11.48 -22.59 -15.73
N ALA A 447 -10.52 -21.65 -15.65
CA ALA A 447 -10.69 -20.34 -15.03
C ALA A 447 -10.07 -19.21 -15.88
N ILE A 448 -10.75 -18.07 -15.97
CA ILE A 448 -10.26 -16.84 -16.63
C ILE A 448 -10.05 -15.77 -15.55
N ILE A 449 -8.87 -15.18 -15.50
CA ILE A 449 -8.48 -14.22 -14.46
C ILE A 449 -8.15 -12.87 -15.10
N TRP A 450 -8.93 -11.85 -14.76
CA TRP A 450 -8.82 -10.51 -15.31
C TRP A 450 -7.86 -9.65 -14.48
N GLY A 451 -6.76 -9.21 -15.09
CA GLY A 451 -5.72 -8.35 -14.51
C GLY A 451 -5.43 -7.13 -15.37
N ALA A 452 -6.45 -6.61 -16.08
CA ALA A 452 -6.30 -5.53 -17.06
C ALA A 452 -6.16 -4.11 -16.47
N GLY A 453 -6.12 -3.97 -15.15
CA GLY A 453 -5.95 -2.71 -14.43
C GLY A 453 -7.09 -2.40 -13.46
N TYR A 454 -6.87 -1.39 -12.61
CA TYR A 454 -7.86 -0.85 -11.66
C TYR A 454 -8.53 0.42 -12.22
N LYS A 455 -9.77 0.65 -11.83
CA LYS A 455 -10.52 1.91 -12.03
C LYS A 455 -10.55 2.74 -10.75
N THR A 456 -10.84 4.04 -10.86
CA THR A 456 -11.02 4.93 -9.69
C THR A 456 -12.28 4.56 -8.90
N ASN A 457 -12.16 4.41 -7.58
CA ASN A 457 -13.32 4.50 -6.70
C ASN A 457 -13.67 6.00 -6.57
N LEU A 458 -14.53 6.51 -7.47
CA LEU A 458 -14.87 7.94 -7.53
C LEU A 458 -16.08 8.25 -6.63
N LEU A 459 -15.93 9.25 -5.76
CA LEU A 459 -17.04 9.81 -5.00
C LEU A 459 -17.88 10.69 -5.95
N PRO A 460 -19.20 10.51 -6.08
CA PRO A 460 -20.05 11.37 -6.89
C PRO A 460 -19.95 12.83 -6.45
N GLY A 461 -19.61 13.72 -7.38
CA GLY A 461 -19.53 15.16 -7.17
C GLY A 461 -20.65 15.89 -7.90
N PHE A 462 -21.12 17.00 -7.35
CA PHE A 462 -22.16 17.86 -7.94
C PHE A 462 -21.76 19.34 -7.90
N ASP A 463 -22.22 20.12 -8.89
CA ASP A 463 -22.10 21.59 -8.89
C ASP A 463 -23.12 22.28 -7.98
N GLU A 464 -23.01 23.60 -7.83
CA GLU A 464 -23.87 24.43 -6.96
C GLU A 464 -25.35 24.40 -7.36
N THR A 465 -25.68 23.96 -8.58
CA THR A 465 -27.06 23.77 -9.06
C THR A 465 -27.52 22.31 -9.05
N GLY A 466 -26.67 21.38 -8.59
CA GLY A 466 -26.95 19.96 -8.49
C GLY A 466 -26.65 19.14 -9.76
N ASN A 467 -25.94 19.68 -10.76
CA ASN A 467 -25.53 18.86 -11.92
C ASN A 467 -24.35 17.95 -11.56
N PRO A 468 -24.28 16.69 -12.06
CA PRO A 468 -23.14 15.82 -11.83
C PRO A 468 -21.83 16.38 -12.43
N LEU A 469 -20.75 16.36 -11.65
CA LEU A 469 -19.41 16.70 -12.11
C LEU A 469 -18.80 15.54 -12.90
N ALA A 470 -18.58 15.77 -14.20
CA ALA A 470 -17.83 14.87 -15.06
C ALA A 470 -16.33 15.17 -14.99
N PHE A 471 -15.50 14.14 -15.15
CA PHE A 471 -14.04 14.24 -15.08
C PHE A 471 -13.38 13.58 -16.29
N HIS A 472 -12.22 14.11 -16.70
CA HIS A 472 -11.36 13.45 -17.67
C HIS A 472 -10.90 12.11 -17.10
N GLN A 473 -11.17 11.02 -17.83
CA GLN A 473 -10.73 9.68 -17.48
C GLN A 473 -9.87 9.06 -18.59
N ASP A 474 -9.14 8.02 -18.24
CA ASP A 474 -8.40 7.17 -19.16
C ASP A 474 -8.40 5.72 -18.63
N ASN A 475 -8.91 4.78 -19.42
CA ASN A 475 -9.16 3.39 -19.03
C ASN A 475 -9.95 3.27 -17.69
N GLY A 476 -10.88 4.20 -17.41
CA GLY A 476 -11.68 4.23 -16.18
C GLY A 476 -10.97 4.76 -14.92
N VAL A 477 -9.81 5.41 -15.09
CA VAL A 477 -9.12 6.14 -14.02
C VAL A 477 -9.20 7.64 -14.26
N VAL A 478 -9.59 8.40 -13.24
CA VAL A 478 -9.66 9.87 -13.25
C VAL A 478 -8.27 10.47 -13.38
N LYS A 479 -8.14 11.44 -14.28
CA LYS A 479 -6.90 12.18 -14.50
C LYS A 479 -6.73 13.28 -13.46
N LEU A 480 -5.55 13.30 -12.85
CA LEU A 480 -5.08 14.41 -12.02
C LEU A 480 -4.22 15.37 -12.85
N ASP A 481 -4.18 16.62 -12.43
CA ASP A 481 -3.18 17.60 -12.84
C ASP A 481 -1.89 17.52 -11.99
N ASN A 482 -0.96 18.46 -12.20
CA ASN A 482 0.31 18.50 -11.50
C ASN A 482 0.20 18.92 -10.02
N LYS A 483 -0.97 19.37 -9.57
CA LYS A 483 -1.31 19.75 -8.18
C LYS A 483 -2.20 18.70 -7.50
N ALA A 484 -2.28 17.49 -8.07
CA ALA A 484 -3.16 16.41 -7.65
C ALA A 484 -4.67 16.75 -7.68
N GLN A 485 -5.09 17.82 -8.37
CA GLN A 485 -6.50 18.18 -8.51
C GLN A 485 -7.18 17.33 -9.61
N LEU A 486 -8.44 16.96 -9.38
CA LEU A 486 -9.23 16.20 -10.35
C LEU A 486 -9.54 17.06 -11.60
N GLN A 487 -9.19 16.57 -12.80
CA GLN A 487 -9.42 17.29 -14.06
C GLN A 487 -10.89 17.20 -14.49
N LEU A 488 -11.67 18.26 -14.23
CA LEU A 488 -13.07 18.39 -14.67
C LEU A 488 -13.19 18.35 -16.21
N LEU A 489 -14.23 17.68 -16.70
CA LEU A 489 -14.57 17.57 -18.12
C LEU A 489 -15.53 18.71 -18.51
N GLY A 490 -14.97 19.90 -18.72
CA GLY A 490 -15.71 21.10 -19.15
C GLY A 490 -15.51 22.31 -18.25
N PRO A 491 -16.22 23.42 -18.52
CA PRO A 491 -16.19 24.61 -17.68
C PRO A 491 -16.94 24.38 -16.36
N PHE A 492 -16.41 24.94 -15.29
CA PHE A 492 -17.07 25.06 -13.98
C PHE A 492 -17.40 26.54 -13.74
N LYS A 493 -18.56 26.84 -13.15
CA LYS A 493 -18.98 28.22 -12.83
C LYS A 493 -18.45 28.62 -11.45
N GLY A 494 -18.24 29.92 -11.21
CA GLY A 494 -17.74 30.39 -9.92
C GLY A 494 -16.36 29.83 -9.53
N LYS A 495 -16.13 29.65 -8.23
CA LYS A 495 -14.85 29.19 -7.65
C LYS A 495 -14.79 27.66 -7.65
N ARG A 496 -13.84 27.08 -8.39
CA ARG A 496 -13.63 25.62 -8.45
C ARG A 496 -13.42 25.02 -7.04
N PRO A 497 -14.08 23.90 -6.69
CA PRO A 497 -13.85 23.22 -5.42
C PRO A 497 -12.45 22.59 -5.38
N SER A 498 -11.77 22.64 -4.22
CA SER A 498 -10.47 21.98 -4.04
C SER A 498 -10.64 20.47 -3.80
N VAL A 499 -10.89 19.72 -4.87
CA VAL A 499 -10.97 18.25 -4.84
C VAL A 499 -9.65 17.64 -5.32
N LEU A 500 -8.97 16.96 -4.40
CA LEU A 500 -7.64 16.39 -4.55
C LEU A 500 -7.76 14.85 -4.62
N GLY A 501 -6.95 14.20 -5.46
CA GLY A 501 -6.88 12.74 -5.55
C GLY A 501 -5.55 12.20 -5.03
N LEU A 502 -5.60 11.09 -4.28
CA LEU A 502 -4.40 10.47 -3.72
C LEU A 502 -4.52 8.94 -3.64
N GLY A 503 -3.55 8.21 -4.19
CA GLY A 503 -3.47 6.75 -4.06
C GLY A 503 -3.79 5.99 -5.35
N LEU A 504 -3.96 4.67 -5.24
CA LEU A 504 -4.37 3.81 -6.35
C LEU A 504 -5.70 4.31 -6.92
N GLY A 505 -5.82 4.42 -8.25
CA GLY A 505 -7.01 4.98 -8.89
C GLY A 505 -7.08 6.52 -8.86
N PHE A 506 -6.17 7.19 -8.15
CA PHE A 506 -5.90 8.62 -8.23
C PHE A 506 -4.39 8.83 -8.49
N SER A 507 -3.89 8.10 -9.49
CA SER A 507 -2.48 7.94 -9.79
C SER A 507 -1.86 9.26 -10.27
N LEU A 508 -0.80 9.72 -9.60
CA LEU A 508 -0.03 10.86 -10.10
C LEU A 508 0.66 10.52 -11.42
N ARG A 509 0.74 11.51 -12.32
CA ARG A 509 1.56 11.45 -13.53
C ARG A 509 3.04 11.65 -13.17
N SER A 510 3.95 10.79 -13.63
CA SER A 510 5.35 11.20 -13.74
C SER A 510 5.43 12.36 -14.73
N ALA A 511 6.25 13.39 -14.44
CA ALA A 511 6.41 14.52 -15.36
C ALA A 511 6.94 14.07 -16.73
N VAL A 512 7.89 13.12 -16.70
CA VAL A 512 8.29 12.26 -17.81
C VAL A 512 8.76 10.93 -17.21
N ASP A 513 8.53 9.79 -17.86
CA ASP A 513 9.21 8.52 -17.55
C ASP A 513 10.48 8.34 -18.39
N GLU A 514 11.23 7.26 -18.16
CA GLU A 514 12.34 6.85 -19.02
C GLU A 514 11.95 6.71 -20.51
N MET A 515 10.70 6.38 -20.84
CA MET A 515 10.21 6.31 -22.23
C MET A 515 9.81 7.65 -22.86
N GLY A 516 9.98 8.78 -22.18
CA GLY A 516 9.59 10.09 -22.71
C GLY A 516 8.08 10.33 -22.69
N MET A 517 7.34 9.59 -21.85
CA MET A 517 5.87 9.55 -21.80
C MET A 517 5.35 9.91 -20.40
N GLU A 518 4.08 10.32 -20.33
CA GLU A 518 3.37 10.40 -19.05
C GLU A 518 2.99 8.99 -18.58
N THR A 519 3.71 8.42 -17.61
CA THR A 519 3.28 7.20 -16.91
C THR A 519 2.60 7.53 -15.58
N ARG A 520 1.70 6.65 -15.15
CA ARG A 520 1.13 6.68 -13.80
C ARG A 520 2.11 6.13 -12.78
N VAL A 521 2.03 6.63 -11.56
CA VAL A 521 2.92 6.24 -10.46
C VAL A 521 2.10 5.83 -9.25
N ASP A 522 2.01 4.52 -9.02
CA ASP A 522 1.15 3.88 -8.02
C ASP A 522 1.97 3.08 -6.99
N GLY A 523 2.16 3.64 -5.79
CA GLY A 523 2.76 2.94 -4.65
C GLY A 523 2.85 3.75 -3.36
N VAL A 524 2.89 3.05 -2.21
CA VAL A 524 2.83 3.65 -0.86
C VAL A 524 3.85 4.77 -0.64
N THR A 525 5.12 4.57 -1.00
CA THR A 525 6.17 5.59 -0.80
C THR A 525 5.94 6.86 -1.63
N VAL A 526 5.20 6.76 -2.74
CA VAL A 526 4.85 7.89 -3.61
C VAL A 526 3.67 8.65 -3.02
N TYR A 527 2.67 7.94 -2.49
CA TYR A 527 1.55 8.54 -1.77
C TYR A 527 2.06 9.29 -0.52
N HIS A 528 3.00 8.72 0.23
CA HIS A 528 3.62 9.30 1.43
C HIS A 528 4.65 10.42 1.15
N ARG A 529 5.05 10.60 -0.11
CA ARG A 529 5.98 11.66 -0.56
C ARG A 529 5.23 12.65 -1.45
N ARG A 530 5.33 12.50 -2.79
CA ARG A 530 4.82 13.47 -3.77
C ARG A 530 3.31 13.67 -3.68
N GLY A 531 2.54 12.62 -3.42
CA GLY A 531 1.09 12.74 -3.26
C GLY A 531 0.70 13.59 -2.05
N ALA A 532 1.16 13.20 -0.86
CA ALA A 532 0.88 13.91 0.37
C ALA A 532 1.41 15.36 0.39
N ILE A 533 2.57 15.65 -0.20
CA ILE A 533 3.12 17.01 -0.18
C ILE A 533 2.42 17.95 -1.18
N LEU A 534 1.86 17.44 -2.29
CA LEU A 534 0.95 18.21 -3.15
C LEU A 534 -0.39 18.52 -2.43
N VAL A 535 -0.87 17.60 -1.58
CA VAL A 535 -2.00 17.87 -0.69
C VAL A 535 -1.65 18.98 0.32
N LEU A 536 -0.48 18.92 0.98
CA LEU A 536 -0.09 20.01 1.90
C LEU A 536 0.13 21.35 1.18
N GLU A 537 0.62 21.35 -0.07
CA GLU A 537 0.72 22.57 -0.88
C GLU A 537 -0.66 23.20 -1.13
N ALA A 538 -1.69 22.37 -1.40
CA ALA A 538 -3.04 22.87 -1.57
C ALA A 538 -3.63 23.46 -0.28
N LEU A 539 -3.31 22.90 0.89
CA LEU A 539 -3.83 23.31 2.21
C LEU A 539 -3.13 24.57 2.76
N PHE A 540 -1.81 24.69 2.60
CA PHE A 540 -0.97 25.71 3.26
C PHE A 540 -0.26 26.65 2.25
N GLY A 541 0.13 26.11 1.10
CA GLY A 541 0.90 26.80 0.04
C GLY A 541 2.32 26.28 -0.11
N ALA A 542 3.11 26.93 -0.96
CA ALA A 542 4.44 26.48 -1.37
C ALA A 542 5.50 26.45 -0.24
N GLU A 543 5.24 27.02 0.93
CA GLU A 543 6.12 26.95 2.11
C GLU A 543 6.44 25.50 2.55
N VAL A 544 5.58 24.54 2.18
CA VAL A 544 5.81 23.09 2.39
C VAL A 544 7.03 22.54 1.61
N TYR A 545 7.61 23.33 0.70
CA TYR A 545 8.81 23.00 -0.07
C TYR A 545 10.07 23.75 0.42
N GLY A 546 10.04 24.37 1.61
CA GLY A 546 11.20 25.05 2.19
C GLY A 546 11.58 26.29 1.38
N THR A 547 12.83 26.38 0.91
CA THR A 547 13.27 27.47 0.00
C THR A 547 12.81 27.30 -1.45
N SER A 548 12.03 26.27 -1.78
CA SER A 548 11.68 25.90 -3.15
C SER A 548 10.26 26.33 -3.54
N SER A 549 10.03 26.55 -4.84
CA SER A 549 8.73 26.94 -5.38
C SER A 549 7.83 25.75 -5.75
N SER A 550 8.39 24.54 -5.86
CA SER A 550 7.70 23.33 -6.31
C SER A 550 8.35 22.05 -5.75
N PHE A 551 7.61 20.95 -5.79
CA PHE A 551 8.13 19.62 -5.44
C PHE A 551 9.31 19.21 -6.35
N GLU A 552 9.21 19.49 -7.65
CA GLU A 552 10.24 19.15 -8.63
C GLU A 552 11.55 19.90 -8.36
N GLU A 553 11.49 21.20 -8.06
CA GLU A 553 12.67 22.00 -7.66
C GLU A 553 13.27 21.50 -6.34
N MET A 554 12.44 21.18 -5.34
CA MET A 554 12.86 20.64 -4.06
C MET A 554 13.67 19.33 -4.24
N VAL A 555 13.18 18.41 -5.08
CA VAL A 555 13.90 17.16 -5.41
C VAL A 555 15.19 17.43 -6.19
N GLU A 556 15.22 18.43 -7.08
CA GLU A 556 16.41 18.79 -7.86
C GLU A 556 17.52 19.42 -7.01
N LYS A 557 17.19 20.34 -6.08
CA LYS A 557 18.14 20.88 -5.10
C LYS A 557 18.79 19.77 -4.27
N VAL A 558 17.97 18.88 -3.71
CA VAL A 558 18.44 17.75 -2.89
C VAL A 558 19.36 16.83 -3.71
N SER A 559 19.05 16.61 -4.99
CA SER A 559 19.89 15.83 -5.92
C SER A 559 21.27 16.47 -6.13
N LEU A 560 21.33 17.78 -6.36
CA LEU A 560 22.57 18.53 -6.59
C LEU A 560 23.47 18.61 -5.35
N THR A 561 22.88 18.68 -4.15
CA THR A 561 23.64 18.65 -2.89
C THR A 561 24.33 17.29 -2.68
N HIS A 562 23.62 16.19 -2.93
CA HIS A 562 24.17 14.84 -2.71
C HIS A 562 25.23 14.44 -3.75
N GLN A 563 25.20 14.99 -4.97
CA GLN A 563 26.28 14.76 -5.95
C GLN A 563 27.66 15.29 -5.48
N LYS A 564 27.70 16.19 -4.48
CA LYS A 564 28.96 16.70 -3.90
C LYS A 564 29.56 15.77 -2.83
N HIS A 565 28.78 14.84 -2.27
CA HIS A 565 29.21 13.89 -1.25
C HIS A 565 28.66 12.48 -1.54
N PRO A 566 29.40 11.62 -2.28
CA PRO A 566 28.85 10.47 -3.01
C PRO A 566 28.46 9.23 -2.16
N VAL A 567 28.22 9.37 -0.85
CA VAL A 567 28.06 8.24 0.11
C VAL A 567 26.60 8.03 0.55
N ALA A 568 25.63 8.02 -0.39
CA ALA A 568 24.25 7.56 -0.14
C ALA A 568 23.41 7.24 -1.42
N LEU A 569 24.04 7.08 -2.58
CA LEU A 569 23.37 7.14 -3.89
C LEU A 569 22.34 6.02 -4.22
N ALA A 570 22.20 4.99 -3.37
CA ALA A 570 21.30 3.85 -3.61
C ALA A 570 19.90 3.96 -2.96
N SER A 571 19.69 4.88 -2.00
CA SER A 571 18.43 4.98 -1.24
C SER A 571 17.78 6.36 -1.25
N HIS A 572 18.52 7.42 -1.60
CA HIS A 572 18.03 8.80 -1.48
C HIS A 572 17.23 9.30 -2.70
N PHE A 573 17.43 8.72 -3.90
CA PHE A 573 16.81 9.21 -5.15
C PHE A 573 15.96 8.17 -5.91
N SER A 574 16.29 6.88 -5.80
CA SER A 574 15.55 5.75 -6.40
C SER A 574 14.26 5.36 -5.67
N GLY A 575 13.81 6.17 -4.69
CA GLY A 575 12.73 5.88 -3.74
C GLY A 575 11.31 5.76 -4.32
N GLY A 576 11.14 5.81 -5.64
CA GLY A 576 9.90 5.52 -6.38
C GLY A 576 9.54 4.03 -6.37
N VAL A 577 9.74 3.35 -5.24
CA VAL A 577 9.59 1.90 -5.08
C VAL A 577 8.10 1.57 -4.99
N CYS A 578 7.49 1.42 -6.16
CA CYS A 578 6.06 1.31 -6.32
C CYS A 578 5.52 -0.01 -5.78
N VAL A 579 4.75 0.06 -4.68
CA VAL A 579 3.82 -1.00 -4.27
C VAL A 579 2.61 -0.99 -5.19
N SER A 580 2.84 -1.34 -6.46
CA SER A 580 1.79 -1.57 -7.45
C SER A 580 1.22 -2.98 -7.29
N LEU A 581 -0.11 -3.08 -7.47
CA LEU A 581 -0.87 -4.32 -7.61
C LEU A 581 -1.18 -4.53 -9.09
#